data_AF-A0A251VMS3-F1
#
_entry.id   AF-A0A251VMS3-F1
#
_cell.length_a   1.000
_cell.length_b   1.000
_cell.length_c   1.000
_cell.angle_alpha   90.00
_cell.angle_beta   90.00
_cell.angle_gamma   90.00
#
_symmetry.space_group_name_H-M   'P 1'
#
loop_
_entity.id
_entity.type
_entity.pdbx_description
1 polymer ?
#
loop_
_entity_poly.entity_id
_entity_poly.type
_entity_poly.pdbx_seq_one_letter_code
_entity_poly.pdbx_strand_id
1 'polypeptide(L)'
;MPEHFESCISSVKEGSKSFTSLLLSLMKSAHWDIAATVRSIEASTATTTTTSTPTATTDSIVGPNHAKYALESYVNRKIFQGFDHETFYMDGSLSSLLNPDQFRAECFTQYRDMKAMDPIELLGVLPTCQFGKFCSKKYISIVHPKMEESLFGDLEQRRQVLAGNHPRTRFYGEFLVLAKAVWLLHLVAFSLDPPPTHFEGSRGAEFDSRYMESVVRFPGGRVAAGHVVGFPVSPGFKLGDGSVVKARVYVVPRSEL
;
A
#
# COMPACT_ATOMS: atom_id res chain seq x y z
N MET A 1 2.75 -12.51 19.33
CA MET A 1 2.05 -12.52 18.02
C MET A 1 1.60 -11.11 17.60
N PRO A 2 0.90 -10.31 18.43
CA PRO A 2 0.55 -8.91 18.08
C PRO A 2 1.77 -8.04 17.75
N GLU A 3 2.87 -8.20 18.50
CA GLU A 3 4.13 -7.47 18.26
C GLU A 3 4.74 -7.74 16.87
N HIS A 4 4.60 -8.95 16.33
CA HIS A 4 5.06 -9.26 14.97
C HIS A 4 4.21 -8.53 13.93
N PHE A 5 2.90 -8.47 14.16
CA PHE A 5 1.98 -7.75 13.29
C PHE A 5 2.28 -6.25 13.29
N GLU A 6 2.44 -5.64 14.46
CA GLU A 6 2.81 -4.22 14.61
C GLU A 6 4.18 -3.89 14.00
N SER A 7 5.16 -4.78 14.16
CA SER A 7 6.48 -4.66 13.53
C SER A 7 6.39 -4.72 11.99
N CYS A 8 5.56 -5.61 11.44
CA CYS A 8 5.31 -5.68 10.01
C CYS A 8 4.61 -4.40 9.51
N ILE A 9 3.60 -3.90 10.22
CA ILE A 9 2.92 -2.64 9.90
C ILE A 9 3.91 -1.47 9.87
N SER A 10 4.80 -1.40 10.86
CA SER A 10 5.83 -0.35 10.92
C SER A 10 6.79 -0.44 9.72
N SER A 11 7.18 -1.65 9.34
CA SER A 11 8.01 -1.90 8.15
C SER A 11 7.30 -1.50 6.86
N VAL A 12 6.00 -1.77 6.74
CA VAL A 12 5.18 -1.33 5.59
C VAL A 12 5.09 0.20 5.55
N LYS A 13 4.86 0.87 6.69
CA LYS A 13 4.79 2.33 6.75
C LYS A 13 6.10 2.97 6.26
N GLU A 14 7.25 2.48 6.71
CA GLU A 14 8.54 3.04 6.28
C GLU A 14 8.87 2.67 4.82
N GLY A 15 8.63 1.42 4.39
CA GLY A 15 8.83 1.01 3.00
C GLY A 15 7.95 1.80 2.03
N SER A 16 6.69 2.04 2.39
CA SER A 16 5.75 2.81 1.57
C SER A 16 6.19 4.27 1.43
N LYS A 17 6.62 4.87 2.54
CA LYS A 17 7.16 6.23 2.57
C LYS A 17 8.46 6.35 1.77
N SER A 18 9.39 5.39 1.87
CA SER A 18 10.64 5.37 1.11
C SER A 18 10.36 5.29 -0.38
N PHE A 19 9.63 4.24 -0.81
CA PHE A 19 9.33 4.00 -2.21
C PHE A 19 8.53 5.15 -2.84
N THR A 20 7.51 5.67 -2.14
CA THR A 20 6.72 6.82 -2.62
C THR A 20 7.58 8.07 -2.77
N SER A 21 8.53 8.31 -1.85
CA SER A 21 9.44 9.46 -1.95
C SER A 21 10.38 9.34 -3.15
N LEU A 22 10.88 8.14 -3.42
CA LEU A 22 11.67 7.86 -4.62
C LEU A 22 10.85 8.07 -5.90
N LEU A 23 9.64 7.51 -5.96
CA LEU A 23 8.75 7.65 -7.10
C LEU A 23 8.42 9.13 -7.37
N LEU A 24 8.07 9.89 -6.34
CA LEU A 24 7.81 11.33 -6.47
C LEU A 24 9.04 12.11 -6.96
N SER A 25 10.24 11.73 -6.50
CA SER A 25 11.50 12.34 -6.94
C SER A 25 11.75 12.09 -8.44
N LEU A 26 11.48 10.88 -8.91
CA LEU A 26 11.63 10.53 -10.32
C LEU A 26 10.58 11.25 -11.18
N MET A 27 9.33 11.32 -10.74
CA MET A 27 8.27 12.06 -11.44
C MET A 27 8.64 13.55 -11.62
N LYS A 28 9.19 14.18 -10.58
CA LYS A 28 9.69 15.56 -10.67
C LYS A 28 10.84 15.70 -11.65
N SER A 29 11.76 14.73 -11.66
CA SER A 29 12.91 14.70 -12.58
C SER A 29 12.48 14.49 -14.03
N ALA A 30 11.39 13.75 -14.24
CA ALA A 30 10.75 13.56 -15.54
C ALA A 30 9.79 14.71 -15.93
N HIS A 31 9.80 15.83 -15.19
CA HIS A 31 8.98 17.02 -15.44
C HIS A 31 7.46 16.76 -15.46
N TRP A 32 6.98 15.81 -14.64
CA TRP A 32 5.54 15.57 -14.52
C TRP A 32 4.83 16.76 -13.86
N ASP A 33 3.62 17.06 -14.34
CA ASP A 33 2.67 17.89 -13.60
C ASP A 33 2.14 17.07 -12.40
N ILE A 34 2.73 17.33 -11.24
CA ILE A 34 2.38 16.66 -9.99
C ILE A 34 0.93 16.97 -9.59
N ALA A 35 0.45 18.20 -9.81
CA ALA A 35 -0.91 18.58 -9.46
C ALA A 35 -1.94 17.84 -10.34
N ALA A 36 -1.68 17.74 -11.64
CA ALA A 36 -2.50 16.94 -12.55
C ALA A 36 -2.49 15.46 -12.17
N THR A 37 -1.32 14.94 -11.77
CA THR A 37 -1.20 13.54 -11.34
C THR A 37 -2.05 13.25 -10.10
N VAL A 38 -1.99 14.13 -9.10
CA VAL A 38 -2.80 14.03 -7.88
C VAL A 38 -4.29 14.03 -8.20
N ARG A 39 -4.76 15.00 -9.02
CA ARG A 39 -6.17 15.04 -9.46
C ARG A 39 -6.59 13.75 -10.15
N SER A 40 -5.73 13.17 -10.98
CA SER A 40 -6.00 11.88 -11.65
C SER A 40 -6.12 10.71 -10.67
N ILE A 41 -5.28 10.68 -9.62
CA ILE A 41 -5.34 9.67 -8.56
C ILE A 41 -6.66 9.79 -7.80
N GLU A 42 -7.03 11.00 -7.40
CA GLU A 42 -8.25 11.29 -6.63
C GLU A 42 -9.52 10.97 -7.43
N ALA A 43 -9.58 11.36 -8.71
CA ALA A 43 -10.70 11.02 -9.59
C ALA A 43 -10.90 9.49 -9.70
N SER A 44 -9.79 8.74 -9.77
CA SER A 44 -9.80 7.27 -9.79
C SER A 44 -10.20 6.65 -8.44
N THR A 45 -10.26 7.42 -7.35
CA THR A 45 -10.77 6.96 -6.05
C THR A 45 -12.24 7.33 -5.83
N ALA A 46 -12.70 8.46 -6.37
CA ALA A 46 -14.06 8.96 -6.20
C ALA A 46 -15.11 8.13 -6.96
N THR A 47 -14.74 7.51 -8.09
CA THR A 47 -15.69 6.80 -8.96
C THR A 47 -16.34 5.56 -8.30
N THR A 48 -15.75 5.02 -7.22
CA THR A 48 -16.28 3.84 -6.52
C THR A 48 -17.37 4.17 -5.49
N THR A 49 -17.58 5.44 -5.13
CA THR A 49 -18.55 5.86 -4.12
C THR A 49 -19.25 7.16 -4.56
N THR A 50 -20.41 7.00 -5.21
CA THR A 50 -21.43 8.03 -5.50
C THR A 50 -21.02 9.29 -6.29
N THR A 51 -21.81 9.57 -7.33
CA THR A 51 -21.87 10.81 -8.11
C THR A 51 -21.80 12.07 -7.26
N SER A 52 -20.61 12.66 -7.18
CA SER A 52 -20.42 14.04 -6.75
C SER A 52 -19.61 14.75 -7.84
N THR A 53 -20.17 15.83 -8.34
CA THR A 53 -19.62 16.70 -9.38
C THR A 53 -18.23 17.19 -8.94
N PRO A 54 -17.20 17.15 -9.81
CA PRO A 54 -15.89 17.67 -9.45
C PRO A 54 -16.01 19.20 -9.33
N THR A 55 -16.14 19.70 -8.11
CA THR A 55 -15.92 21.12 -7.84
C THR A 55 -14.43 21.37 -7.96
N ALA A 56 -14.07 22.37 -8.77
CA ALA A 56 -12.69 22.76 -8.96
C ALA A 56 -12.06 23.08 -7.59
N THR A 57 -11.15 22.21 -7.16
CA THR A 57 -10.31 22.43 -5.98
C THR A 57 -9.47 23.66 -6.26
N THR A 58 -9.89 24.79 -5.68
CA THR A 58 -9.11 26.01 -5.58
C THR A 58 -7.83 25.69 -4.81
N ASP A 59 -6.70 26.26 -5.24
CA ASP A 59 -5.32 26.07 -4.78
C ASP A 59 -5.05 26.44 -3.30
N SER A 60 -6.00 26.21 -2.39
CA SER A 60 -5.97 26.77 -1.06
C SER A 60 -6.11 25.68 0.00
N ILE A 61 -4.99 25.42 0.70
CA ILE A 61 -4.86 24.72 2.00
C ILE A 61 -4.61 23.20 1.94
N VAL A 62 -4.34 22.63 0.77
CA VAL A 62 -3.86 21.25 0.70
C VAL A 62 -2.39 21.20 1.10
N GLY A 63 -2.09 20.88 2.35
CA GLY A 63 -0.77 21.07 2.98
C GLY A 63 0.42 20.55 2.16
N PRO A 64 1.67 21.00 2.43
CA PRO A 64 2.85 20.83 1.56
C PRO A 64 3.19 19.37 1.19
N ASN A 65 2.58 18.39 1.86
CA ASN A 65 2.78 16.96 1.65
C ASN A 65 1.59 16.26 0.97
N HIS A 66 0.57 16.98 0.49
CA HIS A 66 -0.61 16.37 -0.11
C HIS A 66 -0.27 15.45 -1.28
N ALA A 67 0.54 15.92 -2.23
CA ALA A 67 0.98 15.11 -3.37
C ALA A 67 1.69 13.82 -2.94
N LYS A 68 2.50 13.90 -1.86
CA LYS A 68 3.16 12.74 -1.27
C LYS A 68 2.14 11.73 -0.74
N TYR A 69 1.14 12.18 0.01
CA TYR A 69 0.14 11.28 0.59
C TYR A 69 -0.84 10.73 -0.45
N ALA A 70 -1.20 11.50 -1.48
CA ALA A 70 -2.00 11.01 -2.60
C ALA A 70 -1.25 9.91 -3.38
N LEU A 71 0.06 10.10 -3.61
CA LEU A 71 0.88 9.07 -4.25
C LEU A 71 1.08 7.85 -3.33
N GLU A 72 1.28 8.05 -2.03
CA GLU A 72 1.37 6.98 -1.04
C GLU A 72 0.07 6.15 -0.99
N SER A 73 -1.08 6.84 -1.02
CA SER A 73 -2.41 6.23 -1.14
C SER A 73 -2.53 5.38 -2.41
N TYR A 74 -2.12 5.90 -3.56
CA TYR A 74 -2.12 5.17 -4.82
C TYR A 74 -1.31 3.87 -4.73
N VAL A 75 -0.07 3.95 -4.24
CA VAL A 75 0.82 2.80 -4.07
C VAL A 75 0.22 1.79 -3.10
N ASN A 76 -0.24 2.25 -1.93
CA ASN A 76 -0.78 1.38 -0.89
C ASN A 76 -2.05 0.66 -1.37
N ARG A 77 -2.96 1.36 -2.05
CA ARG A 77 -4.16 0.74 -2.64
C ARG A 77 -3.80 -0.41 -3.59
N LYS A 78 -2.75 -0.24 -4.40
CA LYS A 78 -2.31 -1.27 -5.37
C LYS A 78 -1.56 -2.42 -4.70
N ILE A 79 -0.64 -2.15 -3.78
CA ILE A 79 0.15 -3.19 -3.11
C ILE A 79 -0.73 -4.06 -2.20
N PHE A 80 -1.74 -3.48 -1.54
CA PHE A 80 -2.69 -4.19 -0.67
C PHE A 80 -3.87 -4.83 -1.40
N GLN A 81 -4.05 -4.60 -2.71
CA GLN A 81 -5.17 -5.20 -3.45
C GLN A 81 -5.23 -6.74 -3.27
N GLY A 82 -6.35 -7.27 -2.79
CA GLY A 82 -6.55 -8.70 -2.53
C GLY A 82 -5.96 -9.22 -1.21
N PHE A 83 -5.56 -8.34 -0.28
CA PHE A 83 -4.97 -8.73 1.00
C PHE A 83 -5.88 -9.66 1.83
N ASP A 84 -7.18 -9.61 1.62
CA ASP A 84 -8.19 -10.46 2.25
C ASP A 84 -8.21 -11.91 1.74
N HIS A 85 -7.52 -12.21 0.63
CA HIS A 85 -7.37 -13.56 0.10
C HIS A 85 -6.03 -14.17 0.50
N GLU A 86 -6.00 -15.47 0.83
CA GLU A 86 -4.80 -16.22 1.26
C GLU A 86 -3.65 -16.23 0.25
N THR A 87 -3.92 -15.86 -1.01
CA THR A 87 -2.91 -15.79 -2.08
C THR A 87 -2.98 -14.48 -2.87
N PHE A 88 -3.60 -13.42 -2.34
CA PHE A 88 -3.83 -12.17 -3.08
C PHE A 88 -4.58 -12.34 -4.42
N TYR A 89 -5.46 -13.35 -4.52
CA TYR A 89 -6.09 -13.79 -5.77
C TYR A 89 -5.07 -14.10 -6.89
N MET A 90 -3.83 -14.47 -6.54
CA MET A 90 -2.81 -14.77 -7.53
C MET A 90 -3.03 -16.12 -8.19
N ASP A 91 -3.49 -17.08 -7.40
CA ASP A 91 -4.00 -18.38 -7.81
C ASP A 91 -5.35 -18.61 -7.11
N GLY A 92 -6.18 -19.51 -7.64
CA GLY A 92 -7.48 -19.85 -7.05
C GLY A 92 -7.36 -20.83 -5.88
N SER A 93 -6.22 -20.88 -5.20
CA SER A 93 -5.97 -21.81 -4.10
C SER A 93 -6.76 -21.38 -2.85
N LEU A 94 -7.26 -22.38 -2.11
CA LEU A 94 -8.01 -22.23 -0.86
C LEU A 94 -7.53 -23.27 0.16
N SER A 95 -6.22 -23.26 0.42
CA SER A 95 -5.53 -24.22 1.29
C SER A 95 -6.00 -24.11 2.74
N SER A 96 -6.37 -22.90 3.18
CA SER A 96 -6.94 -22.65 4.51
C SER A 96 -8.28 -23.34 4.74
N LEU A 97 -9.06 -23.63 3.68
CA LEU A 97 -10.33 -24.36 3.80
C LEU A 97 -10.13 -25.86 4.03
N LEU A 98 -9.03 -26.42 3.56
CA LEU A 98 -8.74 -27.85 3.65
C LEU A 98 -8.09 -28.19 4.99
N ASN A 99 -7.03 -27.46 5.36
CA ASN A 99 -6.27 -27.70 6.59
C ASN A 99 -5.89 -26.36 7.25
N PRO A 100 -6.82 -25.71 7.98
CA PRO A 100 -6.60 -24.36 8.50
C PRO A 100 -5.40 -24.29 9.46
N ASP A 101 -5.25 -25.24 10.38
CA ASP A 101 -4.16 -25.21 11.38
C ASP A 101 -2.78 -25.37 10.75
N GLN A 102 -2.67 -26.29 9.78
CA GLN A 102 -1.45 -26.48 9.01
C GLN A 102 -1.10 -25.22 8.22
N PHE A 103 -2.09 -24.64 7.52
CA PHE A 103 -1.91 -23.44 6.74
C PHE A 103 -1.41 -22.26 7.60
N ARG A 104 -1.96 -22.07 8.80
CA ARG A 104 -1.49 -21.02 9.74
C ARG A 104 -0.04 -21.26 10.18
N ALA A 105 0.32 -22.50 10.50
CA ALA A 105 1.69 -22.87 10.90
C ALA A 105 2.69 -22.67 9.75
N GLU A 106 2.31 -23.01 8.52
CA GLU A 106 3.11 -22.78 7.32
C GLU A 106 3.32 -21.30 7.06
N CYS A 107 2.28 -20.47 7.19
CA CYS A 107 2.39 -19.01 7.07
C CYS A 107 3.39 -18.43 8.08
N PHE A 108 3.32 -18.85 9.35
CA PHE A 108 4.25 -18.37 10.37
C PHE A 108 5.70 -18.85 10.13
N THR A 109 5.86 -20.08 9.66
CA THR A 109 7.17 -20.64 9.30
C THR A 109 7.79 -19.84 8.15
N GLN A 110 7.03 -19.61 7.07
CA GLN A 110 7.48 -18.78 5.95
C GLN A 110 7.84 -17.36 6.39
N TYR A 111 7.04 -16.75 7.29
CA TYR A 111 7.36 -15.42 7.84
C TYR A 111 8.73 -15.43 8.54
N ARG A 112 8.99 -16.42 9.40
CA ARG A 112 10.25 -16.53 10.13
C ARG A 112 11.44 -16.69 9.19
N ASP A 113 11.31 -17.56 8.20
CA ASP A 113 12.38 -17.87 7.24
C ASP A 113 12.70 -16.64 6.37
N MET A 114 11.66 -15.96 5.86
CA MET A 114 11.83 -14.82 4.96
C MET A 114 12.22 -13.52 5.67
N LYS A 115 11.92 -13.36 6.97
CA LYS A 115 12.09 -12.08 7.68
C LYS A 115 13.49 -11.50 7.52
N ALA A 116 14.54 -12.33 7.64
CA ALA A 116 15.94 -11.90 7.59
C ALA A 116 16.57 -11.91 6.18
N MET A 117 15.89 -12.46 5.17
CA MET A 117 16.44 -12.58 3.81
C MET A 117 16.39 -11.27 3.03
N ASP A 118 17.43 -10.92 2.28
CA ASP A 118 17.31 -9.81 1.33
C ASP A 118 16.38 -10.19 0.15
N PRO A 119 15.40 -9.35 -0.23
CA PRO A 119 14.46 -9.71 -1.29
C PRO A 119 15.11 -9.80 -2.68
N ILE A 120 16.19 -9.06 -2.95
CA ILE A 120 16.92 -9.14 -4.22
C ILE A 120 17.69 -10.46 -4.28
N GLU A 121 18.35 -10.85 -3.19
CA GLU A 121 19.05 -12.14 -3.09
C GLU A 121 18.08 -13.32 -3.24
N LEU A 122 16.96 -13.30 -2.52
CA LEU A 122 15.93 -14.33 -2.59
C LEU A 122 15.42 -14.53 -4.03
N LEU A 123 15.09 -13.43 -4.71
CA LEU A 123 14.58 -13.47 -6.08
C LEU A 123 15.68 -13.72 -7.12
N GLY A 124 16.95 -13.59 -6.74
CA GLY A 124 18.08 -14.07 -7.53
C GLY A 124 18.18 -15.59 -7.59
N VAL A 125 17.70 -16.29 -6.55
CA VAL A 125 17.72 -17.77 -6.48
C VAL A 125 16.38 -18.38 -6.92
N LEU A 126 15.26 -17.80 -6.48
CA LEU A 126 13.91 -18.31 -6.71
C LEU A 126 13.00 -17.23 -7.34
N PRO A 127 13.29 -16.79 -8.58
CA PRO A 127 12.56 -15.69 -9.22
C PRO A 127 11.06 -15.98 -9.41
N THR A 128 10.68 -17.25 -9.57
CA THR A 128 9.29 -17.64 -9.86
C THR A 128 8.52 -18.18 -8.64
N CYS A 129 9.06 -18.03 -7.43
CA CYS A 129 8.34 -18.38 -6.20
C CYS A 129 7.07 -17.51 -6.02
N GLN A 130 6.21 -17.85 -5.05
CA GLN A 130 4.97 -17.10 -4.80
C GLN A 130 5.23 -15.61 -4.49
N PHE A 131 6.29 -15.32 -3.73
CA PHE A 131 6.72 -13.93 -3.48
C PHE A 131 7.17 -13.22 -4.78
N GLY A 132 7.88 -13.90 -5.68
CA GLY A 132 8.29 -13.34 -6.98
C GLY A 132 7.10 -13.06 -7.91
N LYS A 133 6.12 -13.97 -7.95
CA LYS A 133 4.84 -13.76 -8.66
C LYS A 133 4.06 -12.57 -8.09
N PHE A 134 4.02 -12.46 -6.76
CA PHE A 134 3.44 -11.30 -6.07
C PHE A 134 4.13 -10.00 -6.49
N CYS A 135 5.46 -9.95 -6.38
CA CYS A 135 6.25 -8.77 -6.79
C CYS A 135 5.98 -8.38 -8.24
N SER A 136 5.93 -9.34 -9.15
CA SER A 136 5.69 -9.09 -10.58
C SER A 136 4.30 -8.49 -10.82
N LYS A 137 3.25 -9.12 -10.26
CA LYS A 137 1.86 -8.63 -10.40
C LYS A 137 1.69 -7.24 -9.79
N LYS A 138 2.28 -6.98 -8.63
CA LYS A 138 2.18 -5.70 -7.93
C LYS A 138 2.98 -4.59 -8.60
N TYR A 139 4.17 -4.88 -9.09
CA TYR A 139 4.97 -3.92 -9.84
C TYR A 139 4.20 -3.45 -11.09
N ILE A 140 3.67 -4.39 -11.88
CA ILE A 140 2.92 -4.09 -13.11
C ILE A 140 1.65 -3.28 -12.83
N SER A 141 1.01 -3.48 -11.66
CA SER A 141 -0.21 -2.76 -11.27
C SER A 141 0.05 -1.34 -10.73
N ILE A 142 1.25 -1.08 -10.20
CA ILE A 142 1.70 0.21 -9.67
C ILE A 142 2.39 1.05 -10.74
N VAL A 143 3.24 0.44 -11.58
CA VAL A 143 4.03 1.15 -12.58
C VAL A 143 3.43 0.89 -13.95
N HIS A 144 2.70 1.87 -14.47
CA HIS A 144 2.11 1.82 -15.80
C HIS A 144 3.21 1.95 -16.88
N PRO A 145 3.09 1.34 -18.08
CA PRO A 145 4.10 1.47 -19.14
C PRO A 145 4.48 2.93 -19.44
N LYS A 146 3.50 3.82 -19.61
CA LYS A 146 3.74 5.27 -19.79
C LYS A 146 4.49 5.92 -18.62
N MET A 147 4.26 5.44 -17.39
CA MET A 147 5.00 5.91 -16.24
C MET A 147 6.45 5.47 -16.37
N GLU A 148 6.68 4.19 -16.62
CA GLU A 148 8.02 3.63 -16.75
C GLU A 148 8.86 4.29 -17.85
N GLU A 149 8.30 4.41 -19.05
CA GLU A 149 8.94 5.07 -20.19
C GLU A 149 9.29 6.53 -19.88
N SER A 150 8.41 7.25 -19.17
CA SER A 150 8.70 8.62 -18.79
C SER A 150 9.74 8.74 -17.67
N LEU A 151 9.80 7.78 -16.74
CA LEU A 151 10.73 7.84 -15.61
C LEU A 151 12.12 7.33 -15.95
N PHE A 152 12.23 6.35 -16.85
CA PHE A 152 13.48 5.65 -17.17
C PHE A 152 13.93 5.77 -18.62
N GLY A 153 13.06 6.23 -19.53
CA GLY A 153 13.35 6.36 -20.96
C GLY A 153 13.17 5.07 -21.76
N ASP A 154 12.83 3.95 -21.12
CA ASP A 154 12.60 2.65 -21.75
C ASP A 154 11.60 1.79 -20.96
N LEU A 155 11.36 0.57 -21.43
CA LEU A 155 10.50 -0.44 -20.80
C LEU A 155 11.28 -1.72 -20.45
N GLU A 156 12.60 -1.65 -20.32
CA GLU A 156 13.46 -2.83 -20.13
C GLU A 156 13.16 -3.52 -18.80
N GLN A 157 12.95 -2.73 -17.74
CA GLN A 157 12.56 -3.23 -16.43
C GLN A 157 11.22 -3.98 -16.47
N ARG A 158 10.20 -3.44 -17.14
CA ARG A 158 8.92 -4.10 -17.37
C ARG A 158 9.07 -5.39 -18.14
N ARG A 159 9.89 -5.39 -19.20
CA ARG A 159 10.13 -6.57 -20.02
C ARG A 159 10.74 -7.70 -19.19
N GLN A 160 11.69 -7.38 -18.31
CA GLN A 160 12.25 -8.35 -17.36
C GLN A 160 11.18 -8.91 -16.43
N VAL A 161 10.35 -8.05 -15.82
CA VAL A 161 9.26 -8.47 -14.91
C VAL A 161 8.23 -9.36 -15.62
N LEU A 162 7.83 -9.00 -16.85
CA LEU A 162 6.91 -9.80 -17.65
C LEU A 162 7.49 -11.16 -18.05
N ALA A 163 8.81 -11.24 -18.21
CA ALA A 163 9.53 -12.49 -18.46
C ALA A 163 9.74 -13.33 -17.18
N GLY A 164 9.22 -12.91 -16.03
CA GLY A 164 9.39 -13.60 -14.74
C GLY A 164 10.75 -13.35 -14.07
N ASN A 165 11.49 -12.35 -14.52
CA ASN A 165 12.75 -11.92 -13.92
C ASN A 165 12.55 -10.72 -12.99
N HIS A 166 13.52 -10.49 -12.12
CA HIS A 166 13.51 -9.39 -11.17
C HIS A 166 14.69 -8.43 -11.43
N PRO A 167 14.43 -7.21 -11.94
CA PRO A 167 15.46 -6.22 -12.21
C PRO A 167 16.29 -5.86 -10.98
N ARG A 168 17.60 -5.62 -11.17
CA ARG A 168 18.51 -5.19 -10.09
C ARG A 168 18.71 -3.67 -10.05
N THR A 169 17.70 -2.92 -10.47
CA THR A 169 17.75 -1.46 -10.44
C THR A 169 17.47 -0.95 -9.02
N ARG A 170 17.95 0.25 -8.69
CA ARG A 170 17.63 0.90 -7.41
C ARG A 170 16.12 1.04 -7.19
N PHE A 171 15.39 1.41 -8.24
CA PHE A 171 13.94 1.59 -8.16
C PHE A 171 13.21 0.28 -7.86
N TYR A 172 13.57 -0.80 -8.55
CA TYR A 172 12.99 -2.11 -8.30
C TYR A 172 13.35 -2.64 -6.91
N GLY A 173 14.59 -2.42 -6.45
CA GLY A 173 15.02 -2.77 -5.10
C GLY A 173 14.19 -2.09 -4.00
N GLU A 174 13.95 -0.78 -4.10
CA GLU A 174 13.09 -0.05 -3.15
C GLU A 174 11.63 -0.53 -3.20
N PHE A 175 11.12 -0.87 -4.40
CA PHE A 175 9.83 -1.52 -4.54
C PHE A 175 9.79 -2.88 -3.82
N LEU A 176 10.84 -3.70 -3.97
CA LEU A 176 10.92 -5.02 -3.34
C LEU A 176 10.94 -4.95 -1.82
N VAL A 177 11.56 -3.92 -1.23
CA VAL A 177 11.51 -3.68 0.22
C VAL A 177 10.06 -3.50 0.70
N LEU A 178 9.29 -2.66 0.01
CA LEU A 178 7.87 -2.46 0.30
C LEU A 178 7.06 -3.75 0.05
N ALA A 179 7.26 -4.41 -1.09
CA ALA A 179 6.55 -5.63 -1.44
C ALA A 179 6.79 -6.74 -0.41
N LYS A 180 8.04 -6.91 0.04
CA LYS A 180 8.40 -7.87 1.11
C LYS A 180 7.73 -7.50 2.43
N ALA A 181 7.69 -6.23 2.82
CA ALA A 181 7.04 -5.82 4.05
C ALA A 181 5.54 -6.17 4.05
N VAL A 182 4.84 -5.96 2.93
CA VAL A 182 3.42 -6.32 2.78
C VAL A 182 3.23 -7.84 2.73
N TRP A 183 4.13 -8.57 2.08
CA TRP A 183 4.13 -10.03 2.05
C TRP A 183 4.28 -10.64 3.46
N LEU A 184 5.25 -10.16 4.24
CA LEU A 184 5.44 -10.60 5.62
C LEU A 184 4.23 -10.26 6.50
N LEU A 185 3.64 -9.07 6.33
CA LEU A 185 2.42 -8.69 7.04
C LEU A 185 1.28 -9.66 6.75
N HIS A 186 1.13 -10.07 5.48
CA HIS A 186 0.10 -11.01 5.05
C HIS A 186 0.32 -12.41 5.63
N LEU A 187 1.56 -12.92 5.60
CA LEU A 187 1.91 -14.19 6.26
C LEU A 187 1.61 -14.15 7.76
N VAL A 188 1.93 -13.06 8.45
CA VAL A 188 1.57 -12.92 9.88
C VAL A 188 0.05 -12.86 10.04
N ALA A 189 -0.66 -12.08 9.23
CA ALA A 189 -2.13 -11.97 9.29
C ALA A 189 -2.81 -13.35 9.19
N PHE A 190 -2.41 -14.15 8.21
CA PHE A 190 -2.96 -15.50 7.97
C PHE A 190 -2.41 -16.57 8.91
N SER A 191 -1.42 -16.27 9.75
CA SER A 191 -1.00 -17.14 10.85
C SER A 191 -1.81 -16.96 12.14
N LEU A 192 -2.62 -15.89 12.23
CA LEU A 192 -3.46 -15.59 13.39
C LEU A 192 -4.80 -16.32 13.31
N ASP A 193 -5.40 -16.54 14.49
CA ASP A 193 -6.73 -17.11 14.64
C ASP A 193 -7.55 -16.31 15.67
N PRO A 194 -8.61 -15.61 15.26
CA PRO A 194 -9.03 -15.38 13.87
C PRO A 194 -8.03 -14.48 13.10
N PRO A 195 -8.00 -14.55 11.76
CA PRO A 195 -7.27 -13.59 10.93
C PRO A 195 -7.77 -12.15 11.19
N PRO A 196 -6.89 -11.14 11.12
CA PRO A 196 -7.26 -9.76 11.38
C PRO A 196 -8.18 -9.24 10.26
N THR A 197 -9.19 -8.46 10.64
CA THR A 197 -10.08 -7.80 9.67
C THR A 197 -9.43 -6.51 9.15
N HIS A 198 -9.21 -6.44 7.84
CA HIS A 198 -8.75 -5.23 7.13
C HIS A 198 -9.91 -4.22 6.98
N PHE A 199 -9.61 -2.93 7.14
CA PHE A 199 -10.55 -1.84 6.87
C PHE A 199 -9.84 -0.59 6.36
N GLU A 200 -10.57 0.28 5.68
CA GLU A 200 -10.07 1.56 5.15
C GLU A 200 -11.01 2.71 5.50
N GLY A 201 -10.45 3.92 5.67
CA GLY A 201 -11.26 5.13 5.81
C GLY A 201 -11.81 5.55 4.46
N SER A 202 -13.12 5.38 4.25
CA SER A 202 -13.79 5.81 3.02
C SER A 202 -13.79 7.33 2.89
N ARG A 203 -13.67 7.84 1.65
CA ARG A 203 -13.81 9.27 1.35
C ARG A 203 -15.15 9.79 1.88
N GLY A 204 -15.12 10.90 2.61
CA GLY A 204 -16.27 11.55 3.26
C GLY A 204 -16.68 10.97 4.61
N ALA A 205 -16.06 9.87 5.07
CA ALA A 205 -16.33 9.34 6.41
C ALA A 205 -15.88 10.32 7.51
N GLU A 206 -16.63 10.35 8.60
CA GLU A 206 -16.22 11.07 9.82
C GLU A 206 -14.91 10.49 10.37
N PHE A 207 -14.03 11.37 10.82
CA PHE A 207 -12.77 10.93 11.43
C PHE A 207 -13.02 10.34 12.82
N ASP A 208 -12.73 9.05 13.01
CA ASP A 208 -12.77 8.39 14.31
C ASP A 208 -11.36 8.05 14.79
N SER A 209 -10.89 8.77 15.80
CA SER A 209 -9.54 8.60 16.39
C SER A 209 -9.27 7.21 16.98
N ARG A 210 -10.30 6.39 17.21
CA ARG A 210 -10.15 4.99 17.67
C ARG A 210 -9.66 4.07 16.55
N TYR A 211 -10.10 4.33 15.32
CA TYR A 211 -9.81 3.50 14.15
C TYR A 211 -8.88 4.17 13.14
N MET A 212 -8.69 5.49 13.23
CA MET A 212 -7.99 6.29 12.23
C MET A 212 -6.89 7.14 12.87
N GLU A 213 -5.80 7.30 12.15
CA GLU A 213 -4.74 8.27 12.43
C GLU A 213 -4.60 9.22 11.24
N SER A 214 -4.59 10.53 11.50
CA SER A 214 -4.40 11.52 10.44
C SER A 214 -2.93 11.64 10.07
N VAL A 215 -2.64 11.65 8.77
CA VAL A 215 -1.29 11.99 8.27
C VAL A 215 -1.06 13.50 8.20
N VAL A 216 -2.13 14.30 8.29
CA VAL A 216 -2.06 15.75 8.38
C VAL A 216 -1.82 16.14 9.83
N ARG A 217 -0.81 16.98 10.07
CA ARG A 217 -0.51 17.49 11.42
C ARG A 217 -1.43 18.67 11.73
N PHE A 218 -2.09 18.60 12.89
CA PHE A 218 -2.95 19.67 13.40
C PHE A 218 -2.27 20.39 14.57
N PRO A 219 -2.45 21.72 14.69
CA PRO A 219 -2.13 22.43 15.93
C PRO A 219 -2.84 21.75 17.12
N GLY A 220 -2.09 21.38 18.16
CA GLY A 220 -2.62 20.65 19.32
C GLY A 220 -2.77 19.13 19.13
N GLY A 221 -2.35 18.58 17.99
CA GLY A 221 -2.24 17.13 17.77
C GLY A 221 -3.58 16.38 17.61
N ARG A 222 -4.71 17.09 17.56
CA ARG A 222 -6.05 16.52 17.38
C ARG A 222 -6.67 17.05 16.09
N VAL A 223 -7.37 16.18 15.37
CA VAL A 223 -8.15 16.57 14.20
C VAL A 223 -9.27 17.50 14.66
N ALA A 224 -9.39 18.66 14.02
CA ALA A 224 -10.42 19.65 14.36
C ALA A 224 -11.82 19.14 13.96
N ALA A 225 -12.85 19.61 14.67
CA ALA A 225 -14.24 19.30 14.32
C ALA A 225 -14.54 19.72 12.87
N GLY A 226 -15.46 19.00 12.22
CA GLY A 226 -15.84 19.27 10.83
C GLY A 226 -14.83 18.79 9.78
N HIS A 227 -13.84 17.97 10.15
CA HIS A 227 -12.96 17.29 9.21
C HIS A 227 -13.45 15.88 8.91
N VAL A 228 -13.35 15.49 7.65
CA VAL A 228 -13.70 14.16 7.14
C VAL A 228 -12.51 13.56 6.42
N VAL A 229 -12.57 12.27 6.15
CA VAL A 229 -11.56 11.58 5.34
C VAL A 229 -11.63 12.11 3.89
N GLY A 230 -10.54 12.71 3.41
CA GLY A 230 -10.37 13.06 2.01
C GLY A 230 -10.06 11.82 1.17
N PHE A 231 -9.09 11.02 1.61
CA PHE A 231 -8.76 9.72 1.03
C PHE A 231 -8.00 8.83 2.02
N PRO A 232 -8.09 7.49 1.87
CA PRO A 232 -7.29 6.55 2.65
C PRO A 232 -5.82 6.60 2.22
N VAL A 233 -4.88 6.55 3.16
CA VAL A 233 -3.43 6.49 2.88
C VAL A 233 -2.89 5.09 3.09
N SER A 234 -3.27 4.42 4.19
CA SER A 234 -2.95 3.01 4.41
C SER A 234 -4.07 2.34 5.19
N PRO A 235 -4.28 1.03 5.01
CA PRO A 235 -5.34 0.33 5.72
C PRO A 235 -5.11 0.25 7.23
N GLY A 236 -6.19 0.00 7.95
CA GLY A 236 -6.22 -0.39 9.34
C GLY A 236 -6.58 -1.86 9.49
N PHE A 237 -6.34 -2.40 10.68
CA PHE A 237 -6.59 -3.80 11.01
C PHE A 237 -7.17 -3.94 12.40
N LYS A 238 -8.19 -4.80 12.53
CA LYS A 238 -8.74 -5.22 13.82
C LYS A 238 -8.28 -6.66 14.09
N LEU A 239 -7.54 -6.86 15.18
CA LEU A 239 -7.03 -8.17 15.58
C LEU A 239 -8.07 -8.93 16.42
N GLY A 240 -7.89 -10.25 16.53
CA GLY A 240 -8.79 -11.13 17.28
C GLY A 240 -8.87 -10.87 18.79
N ASP A 241 -7.83 -10.24 19.36
CA ASP A 241 -7.79 -9.79 20.76
C ASP A 241 -8.53 -8.47 21.01
N GLY A 242 -9.10 -7.86 19.96
CA GLY A 242 -9.77 -6.57 20.00
C GLY A 242 -8.86 -5.36 19.79
N SER A 243 -7.54 -5.57 19.67
CA SER A 243 -6.57 -4.51 19.37
C SER A 243 -6.81 -3.95 17.96
N VAL A 244 -6.56 -2.65 17.80
CA VAL A 244 -6.77 -1.94 16.53
C VAL A 244 -5.47 -1.28 16.07
N VAL A 245 -5.00 -1.69 14.90
CA VAL A 245 -4.02 -0.93 14.12
C VAL A 245 -4.79 0.09 13.28
N LYS A 246 -4.56 1.38 13.55
CA LYS A 246 -5.32 2.45 12.93
C LYS A 246 -5.02 2.58 11.43
N ALA A 247 -6.07 2.83 10.65
CA ALA A 247 -5.95 3.23 9.26
C ALA A 247 -5.34 4.64 9.19
N ARG A 248 -4.41 4.85 8.26
CA ARG A 248 -3.88 6.19 7.99
C ARG A 248 -4.78 6.87 6.99
N VAL A 249 -5.23 8.07 7.31
CA VAL A 249 -6.12 8.85 6.45
C VAL A 249 -5.59 10.25 6.23
N TYR A 250 -5.76 10.77 5.02
CA TYR A 250 -5.66 12.19 4.76
C TYR A 250 -7.02 12.82 5.05
N VAL A 251 -7.05 13.84 5.89
CA VAL A 251 -8.30 14.50 6.29
C VAL A 251 -8.36 15.91 5.72
N VAL A 252 -9.57 16.33 5.38
CA VAL A 252 -9.88 17.65 4.84
C VAL A 252 -11.10 18.24 5.57
N PRO A 253 -11.24 19.56 5.63
CA PRO A 253 -12.50 20.19 6.02
C PRO A 253 -13.66 19.63 5.18
N ARG A 254 -14.80 19.37 5.82
CA ARG A 254 -16.02 18.86 5.15
C ARG A 254 -16.48 19.76 4.00
N SER A 255 -16.19 21.05 4.05
CA SER A 255 -16.49 22.02 2.99
C SER A 255 -15.67 21.85 1.72
N GLU A 256 -14.57 21.08 1.76
CA GLU A 256 -13.63 20.89 0.63
C GLU A 256 -13.81 19.54 -0.08
N LEU A 257 -14.77 18.72 0.35
CA LEU A 257 -14.98 17.36 -0.19
C LEU A 257 -15.97 17.32 -1.35
#